data_AF-A0A932MH20-F1
#
_entry.id   AF-A0A932MH20-F1
#
_cell.length_a   1.000
_cell.length_b   1.000
_cell.length_c   1.000
_cell.angle_alpha   90.00
_cell.angle_beta   90.00
_cell.angle_gamma   90.00
#
_symmetry.space_group_name_H-M   'P 1'
#
loop_
_entity.id
_entity.type
_entity.pdbx_description
1 polymer ?
#
loop_
_entity_poly.entity_id
_entity_poly.type
_entity_poly.pdbx_seq_one_letter_code
_entity_poly.pdbx_strand_id
1 'polypeptide(L)' 'MRFLADESCDFAVVRALRAAGHDVVAVAELSRQAEDEAVIHLAIKEERILLTDLRQRGLALPRPYWSS' A
#
# COMPACT_ATOMS: atom_id res chain seq x y z
N MET A 1 -6.48 -7.36 -14.44
CA MET A 1 -5.48 -6.37 -13.97
C MET A 1 -4.55 -7.05 -13.00
N ARG A 2 -3.31 -6.57 -12.89
CA ARG A 2 -2.28 -7.12 -12.00
C ARG A 2 -1.98 -6.09 -10.90
N PHE A 3 -2.15 -6.48 -9.65
CA PHE A 3 -1.95 -5.63 -8.49
C PHE A 3 -0.81 -6.18 -7.63
N LEU A 4 -0.08 -5.26 -7.00
CA LEU A 4 0.87 -5.55 -5.93
C LEU A 4 0.39 -4.83 -4.67
N ALA A 5 0.00 -5.56 -3.63
CA ALA A 5 -0.45 -4.99 -2.37
C ALA A 5 0.73 -4.88 -1.39
N ASP A 6 1.05 -3.67 -0.98
CA ASP A 6 2.06 -3.38 0.03
C ASP A 6 1.67 -3.97 1.40
N GLU A 7 2.64 -4.15 2.29
CA GLU A 7 2.38 -4.65 3.66
C GLU A 7 1.47 -3.73 4.49
N SER A 8 1.43 -2.45 4.14
CA SER A 8 0.48 -1.50 4.73
C SER A 8 -0.97 -1.73 4.29
N CYS A 9 -1.23 -2.47 3.20
CA CYS A 9 -2.56 -2.66 2.65
C CYS A 9 -3.38 -3.69 3.44
N ASP A 10 -4.64 -3.37 3.75
CA ASP A 10 -5.53 -4.30 4.44
C ASP A 10 -5.82 -5.53 3.57
N PHE A 11 -5.66 -6.72 4.15
CA PHE A 11 -5.88 -7.99 3.45
C PHE A 11 -7.32 -8.19 2.96
N ALA A 12 -8.30 -7.47 3.54
CA ALA A 12 -9.67 -7.42 3.02
C ALA A 12 -9.72 -6.91 1.57
N VAL A 13 -8.90 -5.92 1.22
CA VAL A 13 -8.79 -5.39 -0.15
C VAL A 13 -8.21 -6.43 -1.09
N VAL A 14 -7.14 -7.12 -0.66
CA VAL A 14 -6.52 -8.21 -1.41
C VAL A 14 -7.55 -9.30 -1.72
N ARG A 15 -8.34 -9.73 -0.73
CA ARG A 15 -9.39 -10.74 -0.92
C ARG A 15 -10.48 -10.28 -1.88
N ALA A 16 -10.95 -9.03 -1.77
CA ALA A 16 -11.98 -8.50 -2.65
C ALA A 16 -11.51 -8.46 -4.11
N LEU A 17 -10.29 -8.01 -4.36
CA LEU A 17 -9.72 -7.94 -5.71
C LEU A 17 -9.46 -9.34 -6.30
N ARG A 18 -8.98 -10.28 -5.48
CA ARG A 18 -8.84 -11.69 -5.89
C ARG A 18 -10.21 -12.31 -6.24
N ALA A 19 -11.23 -12.07 -5.42
CA ALA A 19 -12.60 -12.54 -5.68
C ALA A 19 -13.22 -11.93 -6.95
N ALA A 20 -12.82 -10.70 -7.32
CA ALA A 20 -13.18 -10.06 -8.57
C ALA A 20 -12.41 -10.60 -9.80
N GLY A 21 -11.53 -11.60 -9.63
CA GLY A 21 -10.78 -12.23 -10.71
C GLY A 21 -9.53 -11.46 -11.14
N HIS A 22 -9.01 -10.56 -10.30
CA HIS A 22 -7.74 -9.89 -10.55
C HIS A 22 -6.55 -10.71 -10.02
N ASP A 23 -5.41 -10.57 -10.69
CA ASP A 23 -4.13 -11.11 -10.21
C ASP A 23 -3.58 -10.15 -9.15
N VAL A 24 -3.51 -10.59 -7.90
CA VAL A 24 -3.07 -9.76 -6.77
C VAL A 24 -1.99 -10.49 -6.01
N VAL A 25 -0.80 -9.88 -5.94
CA VAL A 25 0.32 -10.35 -5.14
C VAL A 25 0.42 -9.47 -3.90
N ALA A 26 0.49 -10.04 -2.71
CA ALA A 26 0.75 -9.26 -1.51
C ALA A 26 2.23 -9.34 -1.13
N VAL A 27 2.88 -8.19 -0.92
CA VAL A 27 4.29 -8.08 -0.50
C VAL A 27 4.52 -8.86 0.80
N ALA A 28 3.55 -8.82 1.72
CA ALA A 28 3.58 -9.59 2.96
C ALA A 28 3.69 -11.13 2.76
N GLU A 29 3.26 -11.65 1.60
CA GLU A 29 3.41 -13.07 1.24
C GLU A 29 4.78 -13.39 0.62
N LEU A 30 5.49 -12.39 0.09
CA LEU A 30 6.79 -12.53 -0.58
C LEU A 30 7.97 -12.31 0.38
N SER A 31 7.92 -11.24 1.16
CA SER A 31 8.97 -10.88 2.11
C SER A 31 8.38 -9.98 3.19
N ARG A 32 8.59 -10.32 4.46
CA ARG A 32 8.24 -9.43 5.58
C ARG A 32 9.23 -8.26 5.60
N GLN A 33 8.73 -7.03 5.79
CA GLN A 33 9.54 -5.81 5.88
C GLN A 33 10.33 -5.51 4.59
N ALA A 34 9.69 -5.67 3.43
CA ALA A 34 10.29 -5.21 2.18
C ALA A 34 10.48 -3.70 2.22
N GLU A 35 11.64 -3.20 1.81
CA GLU A 35 11.88 -1.77 1.70
C GLU A 35 10.98 -1.15 0.61
N ASP A 36 10.49 0.07 0.85
CA ASP A 36 9.59 0.78 -0.08
C ASP A 36 10.14 0.81 -1.52
N GLU A 37 11.44 1.03 -1.67
CA GLU A 37 12.11 1.06 -2.98
C GLU A 37 12.10 -0.31 -3.68
N ALA A 38 12.25 -1.40 -2.93
CA ALA A 38 12.16 -2.75 -3.46
C ALA A 38 10.73 -3.08 -3.92
N VAL A 39 9.72 -2.64 -3.17
CA VAL A 39 8.30 -2.80 -3.52
C VAL A 39 7.96 -2.03 -4.79
N ILE A 40 8.42 -0.78 -4.91
CA ILE A 40 8.22 0.05 -6.10
C ILE A 40 8.91 -0.57 -7.32
N HIS A 41 10.17 -0.99 -7.18
CA HIS A 41 10.88 -1.66 -8.27
C HIS A 41 10.20 -2.95 -8.72
N LEU A 42 9.65 -3.73 -7.78
CA LEU A 42 8.89 -4.93 -8.10
C LEU A 42 7.61 -4.60 -8.88
N ALA A 43 6.87 -3.57 -8.46
CA ALA A 43 5.67 -3.12 -9.16
C ALA A 43 5.98 -2.69 -10.61
N ILE A 44 7.05 -1.91 -10.81
CA ILE A 44 7.49 -1.45 -12.13
C ILE A 44 7.94 -2.64 -12.98
N LYS A 45 8.81 -3.49 -12.44
CA LYS A 45 9.38 -4.65 -13.14
C LYS A 45 8.31 -5.64 -13.59
N GLU A 46 7.26 -5.83 -12.78
CA GLU A 46 6.17 -6.74 -13.09
C GLU A 46 4.96 -6.07 -13.74
N GLU A 47 5.03 -4.77 -14.07
CA GLU A 47 3.94 -3.98 -14.65
C GLU A 47 2.63 -4.10 -13.84
N ARG A 48 2.76 -3.99 -12.51
CA ARG A 48 1.65 -4.09 -11.56
C ARG A 48 1.24 -2.72 -11.02
N ILE A 49 -0.05 -2.58 -10.74
CA ILE A 49 -0.58 -1.45 -9.99
C ILE A 49 -0.26 -1.65 -8.51
N LEU A 50 0.56 -0.76 -7.93
CA LEU A 50 0.90 -0.78 -6.51
C LEU A 50 -0.28 -0.25 -5.67
N LEU A 51 -0.72 -1.05 -4.71
CA LEU A 51 -1.72 -0.70 -3.70
C LEU A 51 -0.99 -0.48 -2.37
N THR A 52 -0.92 0.77 -1.96
CA THR A 52 -0.45 1.17 -0.63
C THR A 52 -1.61 1.78 0.13
N ASP A 53 -1.69 1.51 1.43
CA ASP A 53 -2.67 2.20 2.25
C ASP A 53 -2.18 3.61 2.53
N LEU A 54 -2.92 4.61 2.03
CA LEU A 54 -2.61 6.01 2.26
C LEU A 54 -3.05 6.42 3.68
N ARG A 55 -2.59 5.70 4.71
CA ARG A 55 -2.76 6.09 6.11
C ARG A 55 -1.80 7.23 6.42
N GLN A 56 -2.30 8.45 6.28
CA GLN A 56 -1.66 9.66 6.81
C GLN A 56 -1.52 9.50 8.35
N ARG A 57 -0.37 9.01 8.84
CA ARG A 57 -0.07 9.01 10.28
C ARG A 57 0.21 10.44 10.73
N GLY A 58 -0.86 11.18 11.07
CA GLY A 58 -0.86 12.38 11.90
C GLY A 58 0.25 13.40 11.65
N LEU A 59 0.08 14.28 10.66
CA LEU A 59 0.68 15.60 10.77
C LEU A 59 -0.08 16.35 11.86
N ALA A 60 0.50 16.45 13.05
CA ALA A 60 0.03 17.38 14.07
C ALA A 60 0.24 18.79 13.52
N LEU A 61 -0.80 19.36 12.90
CA LEU A 61 -0.80 20.78 12.60
C LEU A 61 -0.64 21.53 13.93
N PRO A 62 0.30 22.49 14.03
CA PRO A 62 0.38 23.32 15.22
C PRO A 62 -1.00 23.97 15.46
N ARG A 63 -1.47 23.96 16.71
CA ARG A 63 -2.73 24.61 17.08
C ARG A 63 -2.69 26.05 16.57
N PRO A 64 -3.74 26.55 15.90
CA PRO A 64 -3.75 27.93 15.47
C PRO A 64 -3.68 28.83 16.71
N TYR A 65 -2.67 29.69 16.75
CA TYR A 65 -2.58 30.79 17.70
C TYR A 65 -3.61 31.84 17.32
N TRP A 66 -4.83 31.72 17.83
CA TRP A 66 -5.68 32.89 18.03
C TRP A 66 -5.85 33.10 19.54
N SER A 67 -5.02 33.99 20.07
CA SER A 67 -5.22 34.65 21.35
C SER A 67 -4.62 36.04 21.23
N SER A 68 -5.46 36.99 20.81
CA SER A 68 -5.60 38.38 21.27
C SER A 68 -6.15 39.24 20.15
#